data_AF-A0A920TVF8-F1
#
_entry.id   AF-A0A920TVF8-F1
#
_cell.length_a   1.000
_cell.length_b   1.000
_cell.length_c   1.000
_cell.angle_alpha   90.00
_cell.angle_beta   90.00
_cell.angle_gamma   90.00
#
_symmetry.space_group_name_H-M   'P 1'
#
loop_
_entity.id
_entity.type
_entity.pdbx_description
1 polymer ?
#
loop_
_entity_poly.entity_id
_entity_poly.type
_entity_poly.pdbx_seq_one_letter_code
_entity_poly.pdbx_strand_id
1 'polypeptide(L)'
;MKIFPRDSHEDIMNEFLKEGKYMSIPVAVFYTSEHEYICHWIERPEVAAQEQRVIEQQIRDENPDITDQEFGRERRNRTGAKAGEWQQATVTEIIALLQANL
;
A
#
# COMPACT_ATOMS: atom_id res chain seq x y z
N MET A 1 5.02 10.43 -16.26
CA MET A 1 4.82 9.17 -15.52
C MET A 1 4.80 8.02 -16.50
N LYS A 2 5.58 6.96 -16.24
CA LYS A 2 5.51 5.70 -16.99
C LYS A 2 4.87 4.64 -16.08
N ILE A 3 4.06 3.76 -16.63
CA ILE A 3 3.36 2.70 -15.88
C ILE A 3 3.81 1.36 -16.45
N PHE A 4 4.27 0.46 -15.57
CA PHE A 4 4.74 -0.87 -15.93
C PHE A 4 3.85 -1.91 -15.24
N PRO A 5 3.09 -2.74 -15.98
CA PRO A 5 2.34 -3.84 -15.40
C PRO A 5 3.28 -4.86 -14.76
N ARG A 6 3.09 -5.15 -13.46
CA ARG A 6 3.95 -6.05 -12.66
C ARG A 6 4.21 -7.38 -13.36
N ASP A 7 3.14 -8.06 -13.79
CA ASP A 7 3.21 -9.43 -14.31
C ASP A 7 3.91 -9.53 -15.68
N SER A 8 4.30 -8.40 -16.29
CA SER A 8 5.07 -8.35 -17.54
C SER A 8 6.46 -7.70 -17.36
N HIS A 9 6.80 -7.27 -16.14
CA HIS A 9 8.03 -6.53 -15.82
C HIS A 9 8.58 -6.99 -14.45
N GLU A 10 8.69 -8.31 -14.27
CA GLU A 10 9.22 -8.90 -13.03
C GLU A 10 10.67 -8.48 -12.76
N ASP A 11 11.46 -8.25 -13.81
CA ASP A 11 12.82 -7.72 -13.74
C ASP A 11 12.86 -6.39 -12.97
N ILE A 12 11.98 -5.44 -13.32
CA ILE A 12 11.85 -4.15 -12.62
C ILE A 12 11.32 -4.37 -11.21
N MET A 13 10.31 -5.22 -11.04
CA MET A 13 9.66 -5.42 -9.74
C MET A 13 10.56 -6.11 -8.70
N ASN A 14 11.51 -6.93 -9.15
CA ASN A 14 12.51 -7.55 -8.29
C ASN A 14 13.46 -6.54 -7.63
N GLU A 15 13.58 -5.32 -8.16
CA GLU A 15 14.36 -4.24 -7.53
C GLU A 15 13.61 -3.61 -6.34
N PHE A 16 12.28 -3.74 -6.28
CA PHE A 16 11.41 -3.04 -5.32
C PHE A 16 10.53 -4.01 -4.53
N LEU A 17 11.14 -5.03 -3.94
CA LEU A 17 10.42 -6.03 -3.15
C LEU A 17 10.06 -5.50 -1.76
N LYS A 18 8.79 -5.62 -1.40
CA LYS A 18 8.35 -5.41 -0.02
C LYS A 18 8.94 -6.49 0.88
N GLU A 19 9.61 -6.09 1.96
CA GLU A 19 10.29 -7.00 2.90
C GLU A 19 11.31 -7.93 2.21
N GLY A 20 11.85 -7.51 1.05
CA GLY A 20 12.76 -8.33 0.25
C GLY A 20 12.14 -9.59 -0.35
N LYS A 21 10.79 -9.72 -0.32
CA LYS A 21 10.09 -10.96 -0.71
C LYS A 21 8.90 -10.74 -1.63
N TYR A 22 8.07 -9.74 -1.36
CA TYR A 22 6.77 -9.61 -2.03
C TYR A 22 6.81 -8.56 -3.13
N MET A 23 6.41 -8.94 -4.34
CA MET A 23 6.12 -8.00 -5.44
C MET A 23 4.75 -7.33 -5.21
N SER A 24 4.66 -6.58 -4.11
CA SER A 24 3.47 -5.82 -3.73
C SER A 24 3.18 -4.70 -4.72
N ILE A 25 1.91 -4.40 -4.94
CA ILE A 25 1.48 -3.33 -5.85
C ILE A 25 0.48 -2.39 -5.15
N PRO A 26 0.44 -1.10 -5.54
CA PRO A 26 1.34 -0.46 -6.51
C PRO A 26 2.72 -0.12 -5.93
N VAL A 27 3.73 0.06 -6.79
CA VAL A 27 5.02 0.67 -6.44
C VAL A 27 5.14 1.98 -7.20
N ALA A 28 5.49 3.06 -6.51
CA ALA A 28 5.82 4.34 -7.12
C ALA A 28 7.30 4.64 -6.89
N VAL A 29 8.08 4.78 -7.97
CA VAL A 29 9.52 5.05 -7.92
C VAL A 29 9.80 6.43 -8.51
N PHE A 30 10.63 7.20 -7.83
CA PHE A 30 10.98 8.57 -8.19
C PHE A 30 12.45 8.66 -8.57
N TYR A 31 12.70 9.34 -9.69
CA TYR A 31 14.04 9.55 -10.24
C TYR A 31 14.22 11.03 -10.57
N THR A 32 15.47 11.49 -10.62
CA THR A 32 15.85 12.79 -11.19
C THR A 32 15.62 12.81 -12.71
N SER A 33 15.78 13.98 -13.34
CA SER A 33 15.75 14.10 -14.81
C SER A 33 16.86 13.29 -15.50
N GLU A 34 17.98 13.10 -14.81
CA GLU A 34 19.14 12.34 -15.25
C GLU A 34 19.01 10.84 -14.95
N HIS A 35 17.84 10.40 -14.45
CA HIS A 35 17.53 9.01 -14.11
C HIS A 35 18.29 8.46 -12.89
N GLU A 36 18.68 9.34 -11.96
CA GLU A 36 19.23 8.91 -10.67
C GLU A 36 18.09 8.61 -9.69
N TYR A 37 18.18 7.49 -8.97
CA TYR A 37 17.16 7.06 -8.00
C TYR A 37 17.06 8.04 -6.82
N ILE A 38 15.84 8.44 -6.45
CA ILE A 38 15.55 9.29 -5.29
C ILE A 38 14.96 8.43 -4.16
N CYS A 39 13.77 7.88 -4.39
CA CYS A 39 13.06 7.08 -3.42
C CYS A 39 11.99 6.22 -4.10
N HIS A 40 11.39 5.30 -3.35
CA HIS A 40 10.19 4.58 -3.77
C HIS A 40 9.21 4.40 -2.61
N TRP A 41 7.95 4.20 -2.96
CA TRP A 41 6.85 3.93 -2.04
C TRP A 41 6.12 2.66 -2.49
N ILE A 42 5.70 1.81 -1.54
CA ILE A 42 5.14 0.49 -1.82
C ILE A 42 3.77 0.29 -1.15
N GLU A 43 2.79 -0.11 -1.97
CA GLU A 43 1.49 -0.71 -1.67
C GLU A 43 0.47 0.15 -0.94
N ARG A 44 0.80 0.66 0.25
CA ARG A 44 -0.14 1.34 1.15
C ARG A 44 0.60 2.16 2.20
N PRO A 45 -0.04 3.23 2.72
CA PRO A 45 0.57 3.99 3.77
C PRO A 45 0.54 3.21 5.09
N GLU A 46 1.48 3.50 5.98
CA GLU A 46 1.66 2.77 7.24
C GLU A 46 0.40 2.88 8.11
N VAL A 47 -0.23 4.06 8.14
CA VAL A 47 -1.50 4.26 8.87
C VAL A 47 -2.61 3.35 8.35
N ALA A 48 -2.70 3.13 7.04
CA ALA A 48 -3.70 2.23 6.47
C ALA A 48 -3.40 0.77 6.84
N ALA A 49 -2.13 0.37 6.90
CA ALA A 49 -1.76 -0.97 7.35
C ALA A 49 -2.15 -1.21 8.81
N GLN A 50 -1.95 -0.22 9.68
CA GLN A 50 -2.31 -0.29 11.10
C GLN A 50 -3.81 -0.28 11.31
N GLU A 51 -4.52 0.69 10.72
CA GLU A 51 -5.99 0.78 10.85
C GLU A 51 -6.69 -0.45 10.29
N GLN A 52 -6.20 -1.01 9.18
CA GLN A 52 -6.77 -2.25 8.65
C GLN A 52 -6.65 -3.41 9.63
N ARG A 53 -5.50 -3.58 10.30
CA ARG A 53 -5.34 -4.63 11.34
C ARG A 53 -6.32 -4.43 12.50
N VAL A 54 -6.53 -3.18 12.92
CA VAL A 54 -7.51 -2.84 13.97
C VAL A 54 -8.93 -3.18 13.53
N ILE A 55 -9.32 -2.80 12.31
CA ILE A 55 -10.63 -3.12 11.73
C ILE A 55 -10.83 -4.64 11.65
N GLU A 56 -9.82 -5.38 11.18
CA GLU A 56 -9.87 -6.84 11.08
C GLU A 56 -10.06 -7.49 12.46
N GLN A 57 -9.36 -7.00 13.48
CA GLN A 57 -9.53 -7.47 14.86
C GLN A 57 -10.93 -7.18 15.39
N GLN A 58 -11.43 -5.95 15.21
CA GLN A 58 -12.78 -5.55 15.65
C GLN A 58 -13.87 -6.42 15.04
N ILE A 59 -13.78 -6.73 13.74
CA ILE A 59 -14.76 -7.60 13.07
C ILE A 59 -14.78 -8.99 13.72
N ARG A 60 -13.62 -9.55 14.05
CA ARG A 60 -13.52 -10.86 14.71
C ARG A 60 -13.99 -10.81 16.16
N ASP A 61 -13.73 -9.73 16.88
CA ASP A 61 -14.18 -9.57 18.27
C ASP A 61 -15.70 -9.39 18.36
N GLU A 62 -16.29 -8.65 17.42
CA GLU A 62 -17.74 -8.44 17.33
C GLU A 62 -18.50 -9.70 16.87
N ASN A 63 -17.87 -10.54 16.05
CA ASN A 63 -18.45 -11.79 15.57
C ASN A 63 -17.40 -12.92 15.51
N PRO A 64 -17.15 -13.61 16.63
CA PRO A 64 -16.12 -14.66 16.72
C PRO A 64 -16.33 -15.84 15.77
N ASP A 65 -17.58 -16.15 15.44
CA ASP A 65 -17.96 -17.27 14.55
C ASP A 65 -18.17 -16.83 13.09
N ILE A 66 -17.71 -15.62 12.72
CA ILE A 66 -17.88 -15.07 11.37
C ILE A 66 -17.25 -15.97 10.31
N THR A 67 -17.98 -16.20 9.22
CA THR A 67 -17.43 -16.94 8.07
C THR A 67 -16.44 -16.08 7.29
N ASP A 68 -15.49 -16.71 6.58
CA ASP A 68 -14.51 -15.99 5.75
C ASP A 68 -15.15 -15.07 4.70
N GLN A 69 -16.28 -15.50 4.14
CA GLN A 69 -17.03 -14.73 3.15
C GLN A 69 -17.61 -13.45 3.77
N GLU A 70 -18.22 -13.56 4.96
CA GLU A 70 -18.81 -12.44 5.68
C GLU A 70 -17.72 -11.49 6.20
N PHE A 71 -16.63 -12.03 6.73
CA PHE A 71 -15.46 -11.28 7.14
C PHE A 71 -14.91 -10.45 5.99
N GLY A 72 -14.74 -11.05 4.80
CA GLY A 72 -14.25 -10.36 3.62
C GLY A 72 -15.19 -9.23 3.16
N ARG A 73 -16.51 -9.42 3.28
CA ARG A 73 -17.49 -8.36 2.96
C ARG A 73 -17.42 -7.21 3.96
N GLU A 74 -17.41 -7.52 5.25
CA GLU A 74 -17.39 -6.51 6.32
C GLU A 74 -16.09 -5.71 6.30
N ARG A 75 -14.95 -6.40 6.15
CA ARG A 75 -13.65 -5.78 5.96
C ARG A 75 -13.67 -4.79 4.80
N ARG A 76 -14.11 -5.22 3.61
CA ARG A 76 -14.19 -4.31 2.43
C ARG A 76 -15.09 -3.11 2.68
N ASN A 77 -16.21 -3.28 3.38
CA ASN A 77 -17.11 -2.18 3.71
C ASN A 77 -16.40 -1.14 4.62
N ARG A 78 -15.86 -1.59 5.75
CA ARG A 78 -15.18 -0.72 6.73
C ARG A 78 -13.93 -0.05 6.16
N THR A 79 -13.10 -0.79 5.42
CA THR A 79 -11.91 -0.22 4.78
C THR A 79 -12.29 0.70 3.62
N GLY A 80 -13.38 0.43 2.91
CA GLY A 80 -13.89 1.26 1.84
C GLY A 80 -14.29 2.66 2.33
N ALA A 81 -14.88 2.75 3.53
CA ALA A 81 -15.20 4.02 4.17
C ALA A 81 -13.95 4.88 4.49
N LYS A 82 -12.79 4.24 4.68
CA LYS A 82 -11.50 4.89 4.94
C LYS A 82 -10.71 5.28 3.69
N ALA A 83 -11.19 4.93 2.50
CA ALA A 83 -10.42 5.06 1.26
C ALA A 83 -9.90 6.48 1.00
N GLY A 84 -10.72 7.52 1.23
CA GLY A 84 -10.30 8.91 1.04
C GLY A 84 -9.18 9.35 2.00
N GLU A 85 -9.29 8.97 3.29
CA GLU A 85 -8.26 9.27 4.30
C GLU A 85 -6.94 8.58 3.95
N TRP A 86 -7.00 7.32 3.53
CA TRP A 86 -5.80 6.54 3.16
C TRP A 86 -5.16 7.02 1.86
N GLN A 87 -5.95 7.50 0.89
CA GLN A 87 -5.43 8.15 -0.31
C GLN A 87 -4.66 9.42 0.06
N GLN A 88 -5.21 10.25 0.95
CA GLN A 88 -4.51 11.45 1.42
C GLN A 88 -3.23 11.10 2.18
N ALA A 89 -3.27 10.07 3.04
CA ALA A 89 -2.10 9.60 3.76
C ALA A 89 -0.98 9.12 2.81
N THR A 90 -1.35 8.45 1.71
CA THR A 90 -0.40 8.03 0.66
C THR A 90 0.34 9.24 0.07
N VAL A 91 -0.39 10.31 -0.26
CA VAL A 91 0.21 11.54 -0.79
C VAL A 91 1.14 12.18 0.23
N THR A 92 0.72 12.26 1.50
CA THR A 92 1.53 12.82 2.59
C THR A 92 2.84 12.05 2.76
N GLU A 93 2.80 10.71 2.77
CA GLU A 93 4.01 9.89 2.91
C GLU A 93 4.95 10.03 1.71
N ILE A 94 4.41 10.04 0.48
CA ILE A 94 5.23 10.24 -0.72
C ILE A 94 5.93 11.61 -0.69
N ILE A 95 5.23 12.68 -0.31
CA ILE A 95 5.82 14.02 -0.17
C ILE A 95 6.93 14.00 0.89
N ALA A 96 6.69 13.38 2.04
CA ALA A 96 7.70 13.27 3.10
C ALA A 96 8.93 12.48 2.64
N LEU A 97 8.74 11.37 1.92
CA LEU A 97 9.82 10.58 1.34
C LEU A 97 10.64 11.39 0.35
N LEU A 98 10.00 12.17 -0.52
CA LEU A 98 10.69 13.04 -1.47
C LEU A 98 11.47 14.13 -0.72
N GLN A 99 10.86 14.82 0.23
CA GLN A 99 11.55 15.88 1.00
C GLN A 99 12.75 15.37 1.79
N ALA A 100 12.73 14.11 2.23
CA ALA A 100 13.84 13.50 2.96
C ALA A 100 15.01 13.06 2.07
N ASN A 101 14.80 12.96 0.75
CA ASN A 101 15.79 12.41 -0.21
C ASN A 101 16.13 13.38 -1.36
N LEU A 102 15.66 14.63 -1.29
CA LEU A 102 15.97 15.72 -2.24
C LEU A 102 17.05 16.66 -1.70
#